data_AF-A0A973TQV4-F1
#
_entry.id   AF-A0A973TQV4-F1
#
_cell.length_a   1.000
_cell.length_b   1.000
_cell.length_c   1.000
_cell.angle_alpha   90.00
_cell.angle_beta   90.00
_cell.angle_gamma   90.00
#
_symmetry.space_group_name_H-M   'P 1'
#
loop_
_entity.id
_entity.type
_entity.pdbx_description
1 polymer ?
#
loop_
_entity_poly.entity_id
_entity_poly.type
_entity_poly.pdbx_seq_one_letter_code
_entity_poly.pdbx_strand_id
1 'polypeptide(L)'
;VFIRAPFGGAMALFFFMACMLMRGPRVGLSLGVQMVLLLLIGAIVAIIAWPQIDAYIANEALPKARSYFTVGSATTRMWVNIDTTQGLLSSLWWTLPLSLVGPTPGEVFARPVMFPFMVSGLVVFFLLLYAIQTAFRAPSGTARKVLVLAWLPAMLVTLVAYVPFGVYNPGSGIRYASCFLLFLVFPWMLRSAIASMADVAAPKARYLPYLHHHRLAESTR
;
A
#
# COMPACT_ATOMS: atom_id res chain seq x y z
N VAL A 1 -0.46 3.30 20.33
CA VAL A 1 0.95 3.66 20.00
C VAL A 1 1.58 2.63 19.06
N PHE A 2 1.47 1.33 19.34
CA PHE A 2 2.12 0.24 18.59
C PHE A 2 1.81 0.13 17.10
N ILE A 3 0.58 0.47 16.70
CA ILE A 3 0.19 0.52 15.28
C ILE A 3 0.53 1.90 14.71
N ARG A 4 0.53 2.97 15.52
CA ARG A 4 0.80 4.32 15.02
C ARG A 4 2.24 4.49 14.52
N ALA A 5 3.21 3.89 15.20
CA ALA A 5 4.62 4.03 14.83
C ALA A 5 4.95 3.38 13.47
N PRO A 6 4.60 2.11 13.20
CA PRO A 6 4.81 1.51 11.87
C PRO A 6 4.05 2.22 10.75
N PHE A 7 2.84 2.72 11.02
CA PHE A 7 2.05 3.45 10.04
C PHE A 7 2.66 4.84 9.76
N GLY A 8 3.08 5.55 10.80
CA GLY A 8 3.85 6.79 10.66
C GLY A 8 5.14 6.58 9.89
N GLY A 9 5.85 5.47 10.15
CA GLY A 9 7.04 5.06 9.42
C GLY A 9 6.74 4.75 7.94
N ALA A 10 5.65 4.04 7.65
CA ALA A 10 5.21 3.78 6.28
C ALA A 10 4.83 5.07 5.54
N MET A 11 4.15 6.01 6.21
CA MET A 11 3.84 7.32 5.64
C MET A 11 5.10 8.15 5.39
N ALA A 12 6.04 8.15 6.33
CA ALA A 12 7.34 8.81 6.16
C ALA A 12 8.11 8.20 4.99
N LEU A 13 8.15 6.87 4.88
CA LEU A 13 8.73 6.15 3.75
C LEU A 13 8.06 6.55 2.43
N PHE A 14 6.73 6.58 2.39
CA PHE A 14 5.98 7.00 1.21
C PHE A 14 6.35 8.42 0.77
N PHE A 15 6.28 9.40 1.69
CA PHE A 15 6.58 10.79 1.36
C PHE A 15 8.04 10.97 0.99
N PHE A 16 8.96 10.33 1.70
CA PHE A 16 10.38 10.35 1.38
C PHE A 16 10.63 9.83 -0.04
N MET A 17 10.10 8.65 -0.37
CA MET A 17 10.24 8.04 -1.69
C MET A 17 9.57 8.89 -2.77
N ALA A 18 8.38 9.43 -2.53
CA ALA A 18 7.70 10.32 -3.46
C ALA A 18 8.50 11.62 -3.70
N CYS A 19 9.03 12.23 -2.64
CA CYS A 19 9.89 13.41 -2.74
C CYS A 19 11.18 13.11 -3.51
N MET A 20 11.83 11.96 -3.26
CA MET A 20 12.99 11.53 -4.03
C MET A 20 12.64 11.29 -5.50
N LEU A 21 11.48 10.72 -5.82
CA LEU A 21 11.08 10.51 -7.20
C LEU A 21 10.78 11.82 -7.95
N MET A 22 10.24 12.83 -7.24
CA MET A 22 9.88 14.12 -7.83
C MET A 22 11.05 15.12 -7.88
N ARG A 23 11.91 15.12 -6.87
CA ARG A 23 12.95 16.14 -6.62
C ARG A 23 14.33 15.53 -6.35
N GLY A 24 14.48 14.23 -6.57
CA GLY A 24 15.71 13.53 -6.25
C GLY A 24 16.94 14.10 -6.96
N PRO A 25 18.12 13.83 -6.40
CA PRO A 25 19.37 14.34 -6.93
C PRO A 25 19.55 13.89 -8.38
N ARG A 26 19.61 14.85 -9.30
CA ARG A 26 20.02 14.62 -10.69
C ARG A 26 21.54 14.59 -10.74
N VAL A 27 22.13 13.68 -9.96
CA VAL A 27 23.54 13.37 -10.07
C VAL A 27 23.75 12.86 -11.49
N GLY A 28 24.70 13.42 -12.24
CA GLY A 28 24.99 13.05 -13.63
C GLY A 28 25.50 11.61 -13.83
N LEU A 29 25.23 10.73 -12.87
CA LEU A 29 25.49 9.30 -12.89
C LEU A 29 24.42 8.58 -13.70
N SER A 30 24.78 7.43 -14.28
CA SER A 30 23.80 6.57 -14.93
C SER A 30 22.78 6.03 -13.91
N LEU A 31 21.55 5.80 -14.37
CA LEU A 31 20.45 5.28 -13.54
C LEU A 31 20.84 3.98 -12.82
N GLY A 32 21.57 3.09 -13.50
CA GLY A 32 22.04 1.82 -12.93
C GLY A 32 22.97 2.02 -11.75
N VAL A 33 23.94 2.93 -11.85
CA VAL A 33 24.89 3.25 -10.76
C VAL A 33 24.15 3.85 -9.57
N GLN A 34 23.20 4.76 -9.81
CA GLN A 34 22.37 5.33 -8.75
C GLN A 34 21.56 4.25 -8.00
N MET A 35 20.95 3.32 -8.73
CA MET A 35 20.19 2.23 -8.13
C MET A 35 21.06 1.31 -7.26
N VAL A 36 22.26 0.94 -7.73
CA VAL A 36 23.19 0.10 -6.96
C VAL A 36 23.63 0.82 -5.67
N LEU A 37 23.98 2.10 -5.75
CA LEU A 37 24.37 2.90 -4.58
C LEU A 37 23.23 3.02 -3.56
N LEU A 38 22.01 3.27 -4.02
CA LEU A 38 20.84 3.35 -3.16
C LEU A 38 20.52 2.00 -2.50
N LEU A 39 20.68 0.89 -3.23
CA LEU A 39 20.51 -0.46 -2.68
C LEU A 39 21.57 -0.77 -1.61
N LEU A 40 22.83 -0.39 -1.84
CA LEU A 40 23.90 -0.57 -0.85
C LEU A 40 23.62 0.24 0.42
N ILE A 41 23.25 1.50 0.29
CA ILE A 41 22.87 2.35 1.43
C ILE A 41 21.67 1.75 2.16
N GLY A 42 20.63 1.33 1.41
CA GLY A 42 19.46 0.68 1.97
C GLY A 42 19.78 -0.60 2.73
N ALA A 43 20.67 -1.43 2.19
CA ALA A 43 21.14 -2.66 2.84
C ALA A 43 21.90 -2.36 4.14
N ILE A 44 22.80 -1.37 4.14
CA ILE A 44 23.51 -0.94 5.35
C ILE A 44 22.53 -0.45 6.41
N VAL A 45 21.57 0.40 6.04
CA VAL A 45 20.53 0.89 6.95
C VAL A 45 19.70 -0.27 7.50
N ALA A 46 19.31 -1.23 6.66
CA ALA A 46 18.56 -2.40 7.08
C ALA A 46 19.33 -3.26 8.07
N ILE A 47 20.62 -3.53 7.82
CA ILE A 47 21.49 -4.29 8.72
C ILE A 47 21.62 -3.58 10.07
N ILE A 48 21.84 -2.26 10.07
CA ILE A 48 22.00 -1.47 11.30
C ILE A 48 20.70 -1.41 12.11
N ALA A 49 19.55 -1.27 11.43
CA ALA A 49 18.24 -1.15 12.07
C ALA A 49 17.61 -2.50 12.46
N TRP A 50 18.09 -3.60 11.90
CA TRP A 50 17.49 -4.92 12.08
C TRP A 50 17.39 -5.36 13.55
N PRO A 51 18.43 -5.24 14.39
CA PRO A 51 18.35 -5.64 15.80
C PRO A 51 17.25 -4.90 16.57
N GLN A 52 17.03 -3.61 16.28
CA GLN A 52 16.01 -2.79 16.92
C GLN A 52 14.62 -3.15 16.40
N ILE A 53 14.49 -3.42 15.10
CA ILE A 53 13.23 -3.89 14.50
C ILE A 53 12.85 -5.25 15.07
N ASP A 54 13.79 -6.20 15.12
CA ASP A 54 13.59 -7.53 15.68
C ASP A 54 13.20 -7.47 17.16
N ALA A 55 13.94 -6.71 17.97
CA ALA A 55 13.63 -6.51 19.38
C ALA A 55 12.24 -5.88 19.58
N TYR A 56 11.87 -4.88 18.76
CA TYR A 56 10.54 -4.28 18.81
C TYR A 56 9.45 -5.29 18.45
N ILE A 57 9.62 -6.08 17.39
CA ILE A 57 8.63 -7.08 16.97
C ILE A 57 8.46 -8.16 18.02
N ALA A 58 9.57 -8.78 18.46
CA ALA A 58 9.57 -9.93 19.37
C ALA A 58 9.18 -9.56 20.80
N ASN A 59 9.65 -8.43 21.33
CA ASN A 59 9.47 -8.09 22.74
C ASN A 59 8.30 -7.14 22.99
N GLU A 60 7.85 -6.39 21.98
CA GLU A 60 6.76 -5.43 22.16
C GLU A 60 5.53 -5.73 21.31
N ALA A 61 5.68 -5.81 19.99
CA ALA A 61 4.53 -5.87 19.09
C ALA A 61 3.77 -7.20 19.21
N LEU A 62 4.45 -8.34 19.13
CA LEU A 62 3.83 -9.66 19.20
C LEU A 62 3.24 -9.95 20.60
N PRO A 63 3.95 -9.73 21.73
CA PRO A 63 3.38 -9.99 23.05
C PRO A 63 2.17 -9.11 23.35
N LYS A 64 2.19 -7.83 22.93
CA LYS A 64 1.03 -6.95 23.09
C LYS A 64 -0.13 -7.37 22.21
N ALA A 65 0.10 -7.68 20.94
CA ALA A 65 -0.96 -8.18 20.07
C ALA A 65 -1.60 -9.44 20.68
N ARG A 66 -0.79 -10.34 21.25
CA ARG A 66 -1.31 -11.49 21.99
C ARG A 66 -2.09 -11.06 23.24
N SER A 67 -1.51 -10.28 24.14
CA SER A 67 -2.10 -9.93 25.44
C SER A 67 -3.39 -9.12 25.35
N TYR A 68 -3.51 -8.21 24.37
CA TYR A 68 -4.72 -7.43 24.15
C TYR A 68 -5.90 -8.28 23.66
N PHE A 69 -5.63 -9.48 23.18
CA PHE A 69 -6.62 -10.30 22.51
C PHE A 69 -6.84 -11.66 23.16
N THR A 70 -5.86 -12.30 23.80
CA THR A 70 -6.00 -13.68 24.32
C THR A 70 -6.70 -13.81 25.66
N VAL A 71 -6.78 -12.75 26.48
CA VAL A 71 -7.37 -12.86 27.81
C VAL A 71 -8.87 -12.54 27.75
N GLY A 72 -9.70 -13.58 27.57
CA GLY A 72 -11.15 -13.52 27.80
C GLY A 72 -12.03 -13.09 26.62
N SER A 73 -11.45 -12.76 25.46
CA SER A 73 -12.26 -12.50 24.27
C SER A 73 -12.61 -13.79 23.56
N ALA A 74 -13.92 -14.05 23.44
CA ALA A 74 -14.41 -15.20 22.73
C ALA A 74 -13.98 -15.19 21.25
N THR A 75 -13.62 -14.03 20.68
CA THR A 75 -13.31 -13.86 19.24
C THR A 75 -11.85 -14.10 18.89
N THR A 76 -11.03 -14.52 19.85
CA THR A 76 -9.58 -14.62 19.67
C THR A 76 -9.15 -16.01 19.23
N ARG A 77 -8.19 -16.05 18.31
CA ARG A 77 -7.61 -17.28 17.79
C ARG A 77 -6.49 -17.75 18.70
N MET A 78 -6.75 -18.83 19.44
CA MET A 78 -5.74 -19.48 20.27
C MET A 78 -4.86 -20.47 19.50
N TRP A 79 -5.29 -20.85 18.29
CA TRP A 79 -4.57 -21.77 17.41
C TRP A 79 -3.45 -21.11 16.60
N VAL A 80 -3.42 -19.77 16.56
CA VAL A 80 -2.31 -19.01 15.97
C VAL A 80 -1.29 -18.77 17.08
N ASN A 81 -0.03 -19.15 16.85
CA ASN A 81 1.05 -18.90 17.80
C ASN A 81 2.29 -18.36 17.05
N ILE A 82 2.44 -17.04 17.08
CA ILE A 82 3.53 -16.30 16.43
C ILE A 82 4.27 -15.53 17.53
N ASP A 83 5.38 -16.10 17.97
CA ASP A 83 6.14 -15.60 19.13
C ASP A 83 7.48 -14.97 18.74
N THR A 84 7.91 -15.10 17.48
CA THR A 84 9.20 -14.57 16.99
C THR A 84 9.01 -13.79 15.69
N THR A 85 9.94 -12.87 15.41
CA THR A 85 9.98 -12.12 14.14
C THR A 85 10.09 -13.06 12.94
N GLN A 86 10.93 -14.09 13.03
CA GLN A 86 11.04 -15.10 11.98
C GLN A 86 9.71 -15.85 11.79
N GLY A 87 9.03 -16.20 12.88
CA GLY A 87 7.70 -16.81 12.84
C GLY A 87 6.70 -15.92 12.09
N LEU A 88 6.68 -14.62 12.40
CA LEU A 88 5.82 -13.65 11.72
C LEU A 88 6.12 -13.58 10.22
N LEU A 89 7.39 -13.43 9.84
CA LEU A 89 7.79 -13.26 8.44
C LEU A 89 7.56 -14.51 7.60
N SER A 90 7.85 -15.69 8.16
CA SER A 90 7.61 -16.98 7.49
C SER A 90 6.12 -17.32 7.35
N SER A 91 5.26 -16.79 8.22
CA SER A 91 3.81 -17.01 8.15
C SER A 91 3.07 -16.02 7.25
N LEU A 92 3.70 -14.92 6.81
CA LEU A 92 3.05 -13.81 6.11
C LEU A 92 2.16 -14.25 4.94
N TRP A 93 2.55 -15.28 4.19
CA TRP A 93 1.81 -15.74 3.02
C TRP A 93 0.38 -16.20 3.34
N TRP A 94 0.12 -16.73 4.54
CA TRP A 94 -1.22 -17.11 5.00
C TRP A 94 -1.79 -16.17 6.06
N THR A 95 -0.95 -15.58 6.91
CA THR A 95 -1.42 -14.66 7.96
C THR A 95 -1.88 -13.33 7.40
N LEU A 96 -1.27 -12.83 6.32
CA LEU A 96 -1.67 -11.58 5.68
C LEU A 96 -3.10 -11.67 5.11
N PRO A 97 -3.45 -12.63 4.24
CA PRO A 97 -4.83 -12.73 3.76
C PRO A 97 -5.83 -12.97 4.89
N LEU A 98 -5.50 -13.81 5.87
CA LEU A 98 -6.34 -14.04 7.05
C LEU A 98 -6.56 -12.76 7.88
N SER A 99 -5.52 -11.94 8.07
CA SER A 99 -5.61 -10.69 8.82
C SER A 99 -6.50 -9.65 8.16
N LEU A 100 -6.52 -9.63 6.82
CA LEU A 100 -7.31 -8.69 6.02
C LEU A 100 -8.77 -9.11 5.92
N VAL A 101 -9.02 -10.40 5.68
CA VAL A 101 -10.38 -10.94 5.59
C VAL A 101 -11.07 -10.91 6.95
N GLY A 102 -10.33 -11.04 8.05
CA GLY A 102 -10.91 -11.06 9.38
C GLY A 102 -11.46 -12.46 9.69
N PRO A 103 -12.72 -12.63 10.12
CA PRO A 103 -13.26 -13.92 10.54
C PRO A 103 -13.25 -14.97 9.41
N THR A 104 -12.95 -16.21 9.75
CA THR A 104 -13.05 -17.34 8.81
C THR A 104 -14.52 -17.78 8.66
N PRO A 105 -14.88 -18.49 7.58
CA PRO A 105 -16.23 -19.06 7.45
C PRO A 105 -16.63 -19.89 8.66
N GLY A 106 -15.73 -20.72 9.20
CA GLY A 106 -15.99 -21.52 10.41
C GLY A 106 -16.27 -20.67 11.66
N GLU A 107 -15.56 -19.56 11.83
CA GLU A 107 -15.81 -18.60 12.91
C GLU A 107 -17.16 -17.90 12.76
N VAL A 108 -17.55 -17.58 11.51
CA VAL A 108 -18.87 -17.01 11.20
C VAL A 108 -19.98 -18.03 11.40
N PHE A 109 -19.80 -19.30 11.03
CA PHE A 109 -20.78 -20.35 11.31
C PHE A 109 -21.00 -20.54 12.81
N ALA A 110 -19.92 -20.51 13.61
CA ALA A 110 -20.03 -20.55 15.06
C ALA A 110 -20.69 -19.29 15.62
N ARG A 111 -20.50 -18.13 14.97
CA ARG A 111 -20.99 -16.82 15.42
C ARG A 111 -21.45 -15.95 14.25
N PRO A 112 -22.73 -16.06 13.84
CA PRO A 112 -23.25 -15.35 12.68
C PRO A 112 -23.12 -13.82 12.75
N VAL A 113 -23.07 -13.24 13.95
CA VAL A 113 -22.80 -11.79 14.16
C VAL A 113 -21.46 -11.34 13.56
N MET A 114 -20.53 -12.27 13.29
CA MET A 114 -19.26 -11.97 12.66
C MET A 114 -19.33 -11.79 11.14
N PHE A 115 -20.44 -12.18 10.51
CA PHE A 115 -20.60 -12.18 9.06
C PHE A 115 -20.33 -10.80 8.40
N PRO A 116 -20.84 -9.66 8.92
CA PRO A 116 -20.56 -8.35 8.33
C PRO A 116 -19.07 -8.01 8.32
N PHE A 117 -18.31 -8.46 9.33
CA PHE A 117 -16.86 -8.22 9.39
C PHE A 117 -16.11 -9.06 8.33
N MET A 118 -16.52 -10.30 8.10
CA MET A 118 -15.96 -11.13 7.02
C MET A 118 -16.23 -10.49 5.65
N VAL A 119 -17.46 -10.03 5.40
CA VAL A 119 -17.82 -9.34 4.14
C VAL A 119 -16.99 -8.07 3.97
N SER A 120 -16.87 -7.26 5.02
CA SER A 120 -16.04 -6.05 4.98
C SER A 120 -14.56 -6.36 4.70
N GLY A 121 -14.01 -7.38 5.34
CA GLY A 121 -12.62 -7.82 5.11
C GLY A 121 -12.39 -8.34 3.70
N LEU A 122 -13.34 -9.10 3.13
CA LEU A 122 -13.31 -9.51 1.73
C LEU A 122 -13.31 -8.30 0.78
N VAL A 123 -14.15 -7.31 1.02
CA VAL A 123 -14.16 -6.06 0.24
C VAL A 123 -12.79 -5.37 0.32
N VAL A 124 -12.23 -5.20 1.51
CA VAL A 124 -10.89 -4.60 1.69
C VAL A 124 -9.81 -5.40 0.97
N PHE A 125 -9.85 -6.73 1.05
CA PHE A 125 -8.91 -7.62 0.38
C PHE A 125 -8.97 -7.47 -1.15
N PHE A 126 -10.16 -7.53 -1.75
CA PHE A 126 -10.30 -7.36 -3.20
C PHE A 126 -9.97 -5.94 -3.66
N LEU A 127 -10.32 -4.91 -2.87
CA LEU A 127 -9.90 -3.53 -3.14
C LEU A 127 -8.39 -3.39 -3.13
N LEU A 128 -7.68 -4.06 -2.21
CA LEU A 128 -6.22 -4.07 -2.18
C LEU A 128 -5.64 -4.70 -3.45
N LEU A 129 -6.15 -5.87 -3.85
CA LEU A 129 -5.70 -6.54 -5.08
C LEU A 129 -5.94 -5.65 -6.31
N TYR A 130 -7.10 -5.01 -6.39
CA TYR A 130 -7.42 -4.07 -7.47
C TYR A 130 -6.53 -2.81 -7.42
N ALA A 131 -6.23 -2.28 -6.24
CA ALA A 131 -5.33 -1.14 -6.05
C ALA A 131 -3.90 -1.48 -6.51
N ILE A 132 -3.40 -2.66 -6.17
CA ILE A 132 -2.11 -3.19 -6.65
C ILE A 132 -2.12 -3.32 -8.17
N GLN A 133 -3.16 -3.94 -8.74
CA GLN A 133 -3.31 -4.05 -10.19
C GLN A 133 -3.34 -2.66 -10.86
N THR A 134 -4.04 -1.70 -10.26
CA THR A 134 -4.12 -0.31 -10.73
C THR A 134 -2.75 0.38 -10.71
N ALA A 135 -1.95 0.16 -9.65
CA ALA A 135 -0.60 0.69 -9.54
C ALA A 135 0.30 0.20 -10.69
N PHE A 136 0.22 -1.09 -11.03
CA PHE A 136 1.02 -1.66 -12.12
C PHE A 136 0.50 -1.30 -13.52
N ARG A 137 -0.81 -1.07 -13.68
CA ARG A 137 -1.46 -0.65 -14.94
C ARG A 137 -1.45 0.86 -15.18
N ALA A 138 -0.97 1.66 -14.25
CA ALA A 138 -0.88 3.11 -14.44
C ALA A 138 0.03 3.44 -15.64
N PRO A 139 -0.28 4.50 -16.43
CA PRO A 139 0.58 4.92 -17.54
C PRO A 139 2.02 5.15 -17.09
N SER A 140 2.98 4.88 -17.98
CA SER A 140 4.39 5.14 -17.70
C SER A 140 4.61 6.62 -17.38
N GLY A 141 5.42 6.90 -16.37
CA GLY A 141 5.67 8.26 -15.90
C GLY A 141 5.78 8.34 -14.37
N THR A 142 5.76 9.56 -13.85
CA THR A 142 5.93 9.84 -12.41
C THR A 142 4.84 9.18 -11.57
N ALA A 143 3.60 9.13 -12.07
CA ALA A 143 2.47 8.53 -11.37
C ALA A 143 2.69 7.05 -11.05
N ARG A 144 3.01 6.24 -12.06
CA ARG A 144 3.32 4.82 -11.89
C ARG A 144 4.53 4.62 -10.98
N LYS A 145 5.57 5.46 -11.11
CA LYS A 145 6.75 5.40 -10.23
C LYS A 145 6.36 5.66 -8.77
N VAL A 146 5.55 6.67 -8.48
CA VAL A 146 5.06 6.94 -7.12
C VAL A 146 4.23 5.76 -6.61
N LEU A 147 3.34 5.19 -7.42
CA LEU A 147 2.53 4.05 -6.99
C LEU A 147 3.37 2.78 -6.72
N VAL A 148 4.31 2.45 -7.60
CA VAL A 148 5.07 1.20 -7.50
C VAL A 148 6.26 1.31 -6.54
N LEU A 149 6.94 2.46 -6.49
CA LEU A 149 8.20 2.62 -5.73
C LEU A 149 8.02 3.35 -4.40
N ALA A 150 6.93 4.10 -4.19
CA ALA A 150 6.65 4.76 -2.92
C ALA A 150 5.45 4.13 -2.21
N TRP A 151 4.29 4.06 -2.87
CA TRP A 151 3.06 3.57 -2.25
C TRP A 151 3.11 2.08 -1.94
N LEU A 152 3.54 1.23 -2.89
CA LEU A 152 3.53 -0.22 -2.70
C LEU A 152 4.45 -0.68 -1.55
N PRO A 153 5.70 -0.19 -1.40
CA PRO A 153 6.53 -0.53 -0.25
C PRO A 153 5.96 -0.03 1.08
N ALA A 154 5.41 1.19 1.11
CA ALA A 154 4.76 1.73 2.30
C ALA A 154 3.51 0.91 2.69
N MET A 155 2.71 0.50 1.70
CA MET A 155 1.57 -0.39 1.89
C MET A 155 2.04 -1.74 2.46
N LEU A 156 3.11 -2.31 1.93
CA LEU A 156 3.67 -3.58 2.43
C LEU A 156 4.08 -3.48 3.90
N VAL A 157 4.84 -2.44 4.28
CA VAL A 157 5.23 -2.20 5.69
C VAL A 157 3.99 -2.09 6.59
N THR A 158 2.98 -1.37 6.11
CA THR A 158 1.72 -1.18 6.83
C THR A 158 0.98 -2.51 7.05
N LEU A 159 0.89 -3.33 6.00
CA LEU A 159 0.24 -4.64 6.06
C LEU A 159 0.97 -5.60 6.99
N VAL A 160 2.30 -5.68 6.92
CA VAL A 160 3.12 -6.52 7.81
C VAL A 160 2.94 -6.10 9.26
N ALA A 161 2.93 -4.79 9.54
CA ALA A 161 2.70 -4.28 10.90
C ALA A 161 1.27 -4.55 11.41
N TYR A 162 0.30 -4.64 10.51
CA TYR A 162 -1.10 -4.92 10.84
C TYR A 162 -1.36 -6.40 11.16
N VAL A 163 -0.63 -7.33 10.52
CA VAL A 163 -0.84 -8.79 10.60
C VAL A 163 -1.07 -9.30 12.02
N PRO A 164 -0.21 -9.02 13.03
CA PRO A 164 -0.41 -9.55 14.38
C PRO A 164 -1.78 -9.18 14.96
N PHE A 165 -2.24 -7.96 14.73
CA PHE A 165 -3.51 -7.46 15.27
C PHE A 165 -4.72 -8.03 14.53
N GLY A 166 -4.63 -8.16 13.20
CA GLY A 166 -5.71 -8.72 12.39
C GLY A 166 -5.87 -10.23 12.55
N VAL A 167 -4.76 -10.97 12.75
CA VAL A 167 -4.83 -12.43 12.90
C VAL A 167 -5.30 -12.84 14.29
N TYR A 168 -4.75 -12.29 15.38
CA TYR A 168 -5.11 -12.77 16.71
C TYR A 168 -6.58 -12.50 17.05
N ASN A 169 -7.12 -11.35 16.70
CA ASN A 169 -8.52 -11.02 16.95
C ASN A 169 -9.14 -10.26 15.78
N PRO A 170 -9.87 -10.95 14.89
CA PRO A 170 -10.47 -10.34 13.71
C PRO A 170 -11.52 -9.26 14.07
N GLY A 171 -12.21 -9.41 15.21
CA GLY A 171 -13.21 -8.43 15.67
C GLY A 171 -12.60 -7.08 16.01
N SER A 172 -11.44 -7.06 16.67
CA SER A 172 -10.69 -5.82 16.89
C SER A 172 -9.85 -5.38 15.71
N GLY A 173 -9.41 -6.33 14.88
CA GLY A 173 -8.57 -6.11 13.70
C GLY A 173 -9.15 -5.04 12.78
N ILE A 174 -10.46 -5.06 12.56
CA ILE A 174 -11.14 -4.09 11.68
C ILE A 174 -10.95 -2.64 12.14
N ARG A 175 -10.87 -2.37 13.45
CA ARG A 175 -10.62 -1.02 13.98
C ARG A 175 -9.25 -0.51 13.55
N TYR A 176 -8.29 -1.41 13.43
CA TYR A 176 -6.93 -1.08 13.01
C TYR A 176 -6.76 -1.06 11.49
N ALA A 177 -7.62 -1.76 10.75
CA ALA A 177 -7.67 -1.65 9.30
C ALA A 177 -7.98 -0.21 8.86
N SER A 178 -8.78 0.53 9.65
CA SER A 178 -9.07 1.94 9.42
C SER A 178 -7.82 2.81 9.22
N CYS A 179 -6.70 2.45 9.84
CA CYS A 179 -5.45 3.20 9.76
C CYS A 179 -4.80 3.17 8.36
N PHE A 180 -5.16 2.21 7.48
CA PHE A 180 -4.63 2.13 6.12
C PHE A 180 -5.70 2.23 5.03
N LEU A 181 -6.98 2.40 5.37
CA LEU A 181 -8.06 2.53 4.38
C LEU A 181 -7.84 3.72 3.42
N LEU A 182 -7.37 4.86 3.94
CA LEU A 182 -7.05 5.99 3.07
C LEU A 182 -5.92 5.64 2.08
N PHE A 183 -4.94 4.88 2.56
CA PHE A 183 -3.82 4.43 1.75
C PHE A 183 -4.26 3.38 0.72
N LEU A 184 -5.30 2.61 1.00
CA LEU A 184 -5.92 1.68 0.03
C LEU A 184 -6.53 2.42 -1.16
N VAL A 185 -7.18 3.55 -0.92
CA VAL A 185 -7.89 4.34 -1.93
C VAL A 185 -6.96 5.27 -2.72
N PHE A 186 -5.77 5.54 -2.16
CA PHE A 186 -4.79 6.47 -2.72
C PHE A 186 -4.46 6.27 -4.21
N PRO A 187 -4.27 5.05 -4.75
CA PRO A 187 -3.97 4.87 -6.17
C PRO A 187 -5.05 5.43 -7.10
N TRP A 188 -6.33 5.35 -6.73
CA TRP A 188 -7.41 5.92 -7.52
C TRP A 188 -7.47 7.44 -7.39
N MET A 189 -7.28 7.97 -6.17
CA MET A 189 -7.23 9.41 -5.95
C MET A 189 -6.12 10.05 -6.79
N LEU A 190 -4.92 9.47 -6.79
CA LEU A 190 -3.80 9.96 -7.58
C LEU A 190 -4.10 9.93 -9.08
N ARG A 191 -4.68 8.82 -9.58
CA ARG A 191 -5.05 8.73 -11.00
C ARG A 191 -6.14 9.73 -11.40
N SER A 192 -7.15 9.89 -10.56
CA SER A 192 -8.23 10.85 -10.78
C SER A 192 -7.71 12.29 -10.81
N ALA A 193 -6.83 12.66 -9.87
CA ALA A 193 -6.20 13.98 -9.84
C ALA A 193 -5.33 14.26 -11.08
N ILE A 194 -4.63 13.25 -11.59
CA ILE A 194 -3.83 13.40 -12.81
C ILE A 194 -4.71 13.54 -14.05
N ALA A 195 -5.80 12.77 -14.13
CA ALA A 195 -6.75 12.86 -15.24
C ALA A 195 -7.40 14.25 -15.29
N SER A 196 -7.85 14.80 -14.15
CA SER A 196 -8.45 16.13 -14.11
C SER A 196 -7.48 17.24 -14.49
N MET A 197 -6.18 17.10 -14.19
CA MET A 197 -5.15 18.04 -14.65
C MET A 197 -4.92 17.97 -16.16
N ALA A 198 -5.04 16.78 -16.77
CA ALA A 198 -4.90 16.63 -18.21
C ALA A 198 -6.05 17.30 -18.98
N ASP A 199 -7.28 17.21 -18.47
CA ASP A 199 -8.46 17.85 -19.06
C ASP A 199 -8.36 19.39 -19.06
N VAL A 200 -7.73 19.99 -18.04
CA VAL A 200 -7.49 21.44 -17.95
C VAL A 200 -6.38 21.90 -18.89
N ALA A 201 -5.40 21.05 -19.17
CA ALA A 201 -4.25 21.37 -20.01
C ALA A 201 -4.51 21.22 -21.52
N ALA A 202 -5.67 20.68 -21.94
CA ALA A 202 -6.04 20.64 -23.34
C ALA A 202 -6.14 22.08 -23.87
N PRO A 203 -5.24 22.52 -24.77
CA PRO A 203 -5.34 23.86 -25.31
C PRO A 203 -6.70 23.98 -25.98
N LYS A 204 -7.49 25.01 -25.65
CA LYS A 204 -8.64 25.40 -26.47
C LYS A 204 -8.11 25.40 -27.89
N ALA A 205 -8.55 24.44 -28.71
CA ALA A 205 -8.14 24.35 -30.11
C ALA A 205 -8.29 25.78 -30.64
N ARG A 206 -7.15 26.39 -31.02
CA ARG A 206 -7.14 27.75 -31.52
C ARG A 206 -8.13 27.69 -32.66
N TYR A 207 -9.27 28.37 -32.53
CA TYR A 207 -10.27 28.43 -33.58
C TYR A 207 -9.54 29.02 -34.77
N LEU A 208 -9.08 28.16 -35.68
CA LEU A 208 -8.54 28.55 -36.95
C LEU A 208 -9.79 28.83 -37.77
N PRO A 209 -10.17 30.10 -37.99
CA PRO A 209 -11.27 30.38 -38.88
C PRO A 209 -10.89 29.73 -40.21
N TYR A 210 -11.77 28.87 -40.71
CA TYR A 210 -11.67 28.22 -42.02
C TYR A 210 -11.25 29.26 -43.06
N LEU A 211 -9.95 29.34 -43.34
CA LEU A 211 -9.43 30.09 -44.46
C LEU A 211 -9.73 29.22 -45.68
N HIS A 212 -10.85 29.55 -46.32
CA HIS A 212 -11.18 29.24 -47.69
C HIS A 212 -9.92 29.19 -48.56
N HIS A 213 -9.42 28.00 -48.84
CA HIS A 213 -8.60 27.79 -50.03
C HIS A 213 -9.51 27.35 -51.16
N HIS A 214 -10.20 28.35 -51.71
CA HIS A 214 -10.46 28.42 -53.14
C HIS A 214 -9.14 28.34 -53.90
N ARG A 215 -8.82 27.17 -54.46
CA ARG A 215 -7.83 26.88 -55.53
C ARG A 215 -7.80 25.35 -55.63
N LEU A 216 -8.18 24.69 -56.71
CA LEU A 216 -7.82 24.91 -58.10
C LEU A 216 -8.92 24.34 -59.01
N ALA A 217 -9.61 25.23 -59.73
CA ALA A 217 -10.32 24.88 -60.96
C ALA A 217 -9.56 25.53 -62.12
N GLU A 218 -8.36 25.03 -62.39
CA GLU A 218 -7.62 25.33 -63.61
C GLU A 218 -7.05 24.02 -64.15
N SER A 219 -7.91 23.22 -64.79
CA SER A 219 -7.48 22.29 -65.84
C SER A 219 -8.29 22.62 -67.10
N THR A 220 -7.87 23.68 -67.78
CA THR A 220 -8.28 23.96 -69.15
C THR A 220 -7.10 23.69 -70.08
N ARG A 221 -7.36 22.80 -71.05
CA ARG A 221 -6.66 22.52 -72.30
C ARG A 221 -5.50 21.53 -72.26
#